data_AF-T1DA47-F1
#
_entry.id   AF-T1DA47-F1
#
_cell.length_a   1.000
_cell.length_b   1.000
_cell.length_c   1.000
_cell.angle_alpha   90.00
_cell.angle_beta   90.00
_cell.angle_gamma   90.00
#
_symmetry.space_group_name_H-M   'P 1'
#
loop_
_entity.id
_entity.type
_entity.pdbx_description
1 polymer ?
#
loop_
_entity_poly.entity_id
_entity_poly.type
_entity_poly.pdbx_seq_one_letter_code
_entity_poly.pdbx_strand_id
1 'polypeptide(L)'
;AFAPSAHLALGLLLARAALSQMDVPTRNAYVMAAVTPPERTAAASFTAVPRSLAAALGPILAGALLDSGWMALPLLACGVLKIGYDLALLTAFQRFRLLR
;
A
#
# COMPACT_ATOMS: atom_id res chain seq x y z
N ALA A 1 12.20 15.07 -17.10
CA ALA A 1 12.35 14.25 -15.88
C ALA A 1 11.61 14.94 -14.73
N PHE A 2 10.82 14.21 -13.93
CA PHE A 2 9.98 14.78 -12.85
C PHE A 2 10.79 15.36 -11.67
N ALA A 3 12.04 14.91 -11.46
CA ALA A 3 12.95 15.46 -10.46
C ALA A 3 14.30 15.80 -11.11
N PRO A 4 14.50 17.04 -11.59
CA PRO A 4 15.71 17.43 -12.32
C PRO A 4 16.97 17.62 -11.46
N SER A 5 16.87 17.57 -10.13
CA SER A 5 18.00 17.72 -9.21
C SER A 5 18.04 16.63 -8.13
N ALA A 6 19.26 16.27 -7.69
CA ALA A 6 19.47 15.24 -6.66
C ALA A 6 18.83 15.60 -5.32
N HIS A 7 18.88 16.88 -4.93
CA HIS A 7 18.25 17.38 -3.70
C HIS A 7 16.73 17.23 -3.74
N LEU A 8 16.10 17.53 -4.88
CA LEU A 8 14.66 17.35 -5.05
C LEU A 8 14.26 15.87 -5.01
N ALA A 9 15.04 15.00 -5.66
CA ALA A 9 14.81 13.56 -5.63
C ALA A 9 14.91 12.99 -4.20
N LEU A 10 15.93 13.40 -3.43
CA LEU A 10 16.09 13.03 -2.03
C LEU A 10 14.94 13.55 -1.16
N GLY A 11 14.55 14.82 -1.34
CA GLY A 11 13.42 15.41 -0.61
C GLY A 11 12.12 14.65 -0.85
N LEU A 12 11.82 14.32 -2.11
CA LEU A 12 10.66 13.50 -2.48
C LEU A 12 10.72 12.09 -1.89
N LEU A 13 11.90 11.47 -1.90
CA LEU A 13 12.10 10.14 -1.34
C LEU A 13 11.87 10.12 0.18
N LEU A 14 12.39 11.13 0.90
CA LEU A 14 12.20 11.28 2.34
C LEU A 14 10.75 11.57 2.70
N ALA A 15 10.09 12.47 1.98
CA ALA A 15 8.66 12.75 2.17
C ALA A 15 7.82 11.48 1.96
N ARG A 16 8.10 10.73 0.89
CA ARG A 16 7.46 9.43 0.65
C ARG A 16 7.74 8.45 1.79
N ALA A 17 8.99 8.34 2.26
CA ALA A 17 9.35 7.44 3.35
C ALA A 17 8.57 7.76 4.63
N ALA A 18 8.49 9.04 5.00
CA ALA A 18 7.75 9.52 6.17
C ALA A 18 6.24 9.19 6.09
N LEU A 19 5.63 9.31 4.92
CA LEU A 19 4.20 9.05 4.72
C LEU A 19 3.88 7.56 4.52
N SER A 20 4.84 6.76 4.06
CA SER A 20 4.57 5.39 3.57
C SER A 20 4.05 4.41 4.60
N GLN A 21 4.26 4.67 5.89
CA GLN A 21 3.92 3.74 6.97
C GLN A 21 2.81 4.24 7.89
N MET A 22 2.22 5.42 7.67
CA MET A 22 1.26 6.01 8.62
C MET A 22 -0.02 5.16 8.80
N ASP A 23 -0.43 4.45 7.76
CA ASP A 23 -1.67 3.66 7.78
C ASP A 23 -1.51 2.29 8.44
N VAL A 24 -0.28 1.75 8.46
CA VAL A 24 0.02 0.40 8.94
C VAL A 24 -0.20 0.24 10.46
N PRO A 25 0.40 1.06 11.35
CA PRO A 25 0.21 0.92 12.78
C PRO A 25 -1.24 1.22 13.19
N THR A 26 -1.90 2.19 12.54
CA THR A 26 -3.30 2.56 12.80
C THR A 26 -4.24 1.41 12.47
N ARG A 27 -4.11 0.80 11.28
CA ARG A 27 -4.91 -0.37 10.89
C ARG A 27 -4.70 -1.55 11.82
N ASN A 28 -3.45 -1.84 12.18
CA ASN A 28 -3.14 -2.95 13.07
C ASN A 28 -3.75 -2.74 14.46
N ALA A 29 -3.63 -1.53 15.03
CA ALA A 29 -4.25 -1.19 16.31
C ALA A 29 -5.78 -1.33 16.27
N TYR A 30 -6.41 -0.87 15.18
CA TYR A 30 -7.85 -0.98 14.98
C TYR A 30 -8.32 -2.44 14.94
N VAL A 31 -7.64 -3.32 14.18
CA VAL A 31 -7.98 -4.75 14.11
C VAL A 31 -7.86 -5.41 15.49
N MET A 32 -6.81 -5.10 16.25
CA MET A 32 -6.61 -5.67 17.59
C MET A 32 -7.61 -5.16 18.64
N ALA A 33 -8.16 -3.96 18.43
CA ALA A 33 -9.23 -3.40 19.25
C ALA A 33 -10.61 -4.00 18.90
N ALA A 34 -10.83 -4.41 17.65
CA ALA A 34 -12.09 -4.95 17.17
C ALA A 34 -12.33 -6.44 17.51
N VAL A 35 -11.29 -7.17 17.93
CA VAL A 35 -11.35 -8.62 18.22
C VAL A 35 -11.10 -8.91 19.70
N THR A 36 -11.61 -10.04 20.18
CA THR A 36 -11.38 -10.46 21.57
C THR A 36 -9.93 -10.92 21.78
N PRO A 37 -9.38 -10.87 23.01
CA PRO A 37 -7.98 -11.26 23.26
C PRO A 37 -7.58 -12.64 22.71
N PRO A 38 -8.41 -13.70 22.81
CA PRO A 38 -8.10 -15.01 22.23
C PRO A 38 -8.02 -15.01 20.70
N GLU A 39 -8.76 -14.13 20.02
CA GLU A 39 -8.86 -14.08 18.56
C GLU A 39 -7.74 -13.25 17.91
N ARG A 40 -6.99 -12.45 18.69
CA ARG A 40 -5.94 -11.54 18.19
C ARG A 40 -4.90 -12.23 17.34
N THR A 41 -4.44 -13.42 17.75
CA THR A 41 -3.44 -14.18 17.00
C THR A 41 -3.98 -14.63 15.63
N ALA A 42 -5.22 -15.10 15.59
CA ALA A 42 -5.88 -15.46 14.33
C ALA A 42 -6.07 -14.23 13.44
N ALA A 43 -6.60 -13.13 13.98
CA ALA A 43 -6.82 -11.88 13.25
C ALA A 43 -5.50 -11.27 12.71
N ALA A 44 -4.42 -11.34 13.49
CA ALA A 44 -3.10 -10.93 13.05
C ALA A 44 -2.61 -11.78 11.88
N SER A 45 -2.77 -13.10 11.94
CA SER A 45 -2.40 -14.01 10.83
C SER A 45 -3.20 -13.72 9.56
N PHE A 46 -4.53 -13.59 9.68
CA PHE A 46 -5.41 -13.29 8.55
C PHE A 46 -5.07 -11.98 7.84
N THR A 47 -4.54 -10.99 8.58
CA THR A 47 -4.11 -9.71 7.99
C THR A 47 -2.65 -9.71 7.52
N ALA A 48 -1.80 -10.56 8.09
CA ALA A 48 -0.38 -10.64 7.74
C ALA A 48 -0.11 -11.52 6.51
N VAL A 49 -0.80 -12.66 6.35
CA VAL A 49 -0.51 -13.61 5.27
C VAL A 49 -0.69 -13.00 3.88
N PRO A 50 -1.83 -12.37 3.55
CA PRO A 50 -2.01 -11.75 2.22
C PRO A 50 -1.02 -10.60 1.99
N ARG A 51 -0.72 -9.83 3.05
CA ARG A 51 0.26 -8.74 3.00
C ARG A 51 1.65 -9.26 2.66
N SER A 52 2.09 -10.34 3.30
CA SER A 52 3.41 -10.94 3.04
C SER A 52 3.49 -11.53 1.63
N LEU A 53 2.42 -12.16 1.15
CA LEU A 53 2.36 -12.66 -0.22
C LEU A 53 2.47 -11.52 -1.23
N ALA A 54 1.70 -10.44 -1.06
CA ALA A 54 1.80 -9.26 -1.92
C ALA A 54 3.20 -8.62 -1.87
N ALA A 55 3.81 -8.56 -0.68
CA ALA A 55 5.16 -8.03 -0.49
C ALA A 55 6.25 -8.89 -1.16
N ALA A 56 6.03 -10.20 -1.30
CA ALA A 56 6.94 -11.09 -2.03
C ALA A 56 6.77 -10.99 -3.55
N LEU A 57 5.53 -10.89 -4.03
CA LEU A 57 5.23 -10.82 -5.46
C LEU A 57 5.63 -9.48 -6.09
N GLY A 58 5.50 -8.37 -5.36
CA GLY A 58 5.79 -7.03 -5.86
C GLY A 58 7.21 -6.88 -6.44
N PRO A 59 8.27 -7.22 -5.70
CA PRO A 59 9.66 -7.18 -6.19
C PRO A 59 9.93 -8.12 -7.36
N ILE A 60 9.31 -9.30 -7.41
CA ILE A 60 9.47 -10.25 -8.52
C ILE A 60 8.92 -9.63 -9.81
N LEU A 61 7.69 -9.10 -9.76
CA LEU A 61 7.05 -8.46 -10.91
C LEU A 61 7.81 -7.19 -11.32
N ALA A 62 8.20 -6.35 -10.36
CA ALA A 62 8.98 -5.15 -10.64
C ALA A 62 10.34 -5.49 -11.27
N GLY A 63 11.04 -6.51 -10.76
CA GLY A 63 12.31 -6.96 -11.30
C GLY A 63 12.20 -7.44 -12.76
N ALA A 64 11.20 -8.27 -13.06
CA ALA A 64 10.95 -8.75 -14.42
C ALA A 64 10.61 -7.60 -15.41
N LEU A 65 9.85 -6.61 -14.96
CA LEU A 65 9.53 -5.43 -15.77
C LEU A 65 10.75 -4.54 -16.02
N LEU A 66 11.65 -4.41 -15.03
CA LEU A 66 12.90 -3.67 -15.21
C LEU A 66 13.85 -4.40 -16.16
N ASP A 67 13.97 -5.72 -16.06
CA ASP A 67 14.82 -6.55 -16.93
C ASP A 67 14.36 -6.50 -18.40
N SER A 68 13.06 -6.42 -18.64
CA SER A 68 12.50 -6.21 -19.99
C SER A 68 12.68 -4.79 -20.56
N GLY A 69 13.35 -3.89 -19.85
CA GLY A 69 13.67 -2.52 -20.28
C GLY A 69 12.61 -1.46 -19.95
N TRP A 70 11.52 -1.83 -19.27
CA TRP A 70 10.40 -0.92 -18.97
C TRP A 70 10.60 -0.18 -17.64
N MET A 71 11.60 0.70 -17.57
CA MET A 71 12.01 1.36 -16.32
C MET A 71 10.91 2.15 -15.58
N ALA A 72 9.97 2.76 -16.31
CA ALA A 72 8.89 3.56 -15.72
C ALA A 72 7.64 2.73 -15.37
N LEU A 73 7.50 1.54 -15.94
CA LEU A 73 6.27 0.76 -15.86
C LEU A 73 5.97 0.24 -14.44
N PRO A 74 6.94 -0.22 -13.62
CA PRO A 74 6.66 -0.60 -12.24
C PRO A 74 6.09 0.55 -11.40
N LEU A 75 6.60 1.78 -11.58
CA LEU A 75 6.09 2.95 -10.86
C LEU A 75 4.68 3.32 -11.32
N LEU A 76 4.43 3.33 -12.64
CA LEU A 76 3.11 3.63 -13.20
C LEU A 76 2.09 2.57 -12.79
N ALA A 77 2.42 1.29 -12.91
CA ALA A 77 1.55 0.18 -12.53
C ALA A 77 1.18 0.22 -11.04
N CYS A 78 2.18 0.41 -10.16
CA CYS A 78 1.93 0.58 -8.73
C CYS A 78 1.07 1.81 -8.43
N GLY A 79 1.33 2.94 -9.10
CA GLY A 79 0.56 4.17 -8.93
C GLY A 79 -0.91 4.00 -9.34
N VAL A 80 -1.16 3.44 -10.52
CA VAL A 80 -2.52 3.14 -11.02
C VAL A 80 -3.25 2.18 -10.08
N LEU A 81 -2.57 1.13 -9.62
CA LEU A 81 -3.15 0.17 -8.67
C LEU A 81 -3.57 0.85 -7.36
N LYS A 82 -2.70 1.72 -6.81
CA LYS A 82 -2.99 2.46 -5.57
C LYS A 82 -4.18 3.41 -5.74
N ILE A 83 -4.21 4.17 -6.83
CA ILE A 83 -5.33 5.08 -7.14
C ILE A 83 -6.63 4.28 -7.28
N GLY A 84 -6.61 3.16 -8.01
CA GLY A 84 -7.77 2.29 -8.17
C GLY A 84 -8.29 1.76 -6.83
N TYR A 85 -7.40 1.33 -5.94
CA TYR A 85 -7.76 0.91 -4.59
C TYR A 85 -8.39 2.05 -3.77
N ASP A 86 -7.83 3.26 -3.80
CA ASP A 86 -8.35 4.40 -3.04
C ASP A 86 -9.73 4.85 -3.56
N LEU A 87 -9.96 4.81 -4.88
CA LEU A 87 -11.27 5.07 -5.47
C LEU A 87 -12.30 3.98 -5.14
N ALA A 88 -11.90 2.71 -5.15
CA ALA A 88 -12.78 1.60 -4.73
C ALA A 88 -13.17 1.74 -3.25
N LEU A 89 -12.22 2.14 -2.39
CA LEU A 89 -12.49 2.38 -0.98
C LEU A 89 -13.42 3.58 -0.77
N LEU A 90 -13.18 4.68 -1.49
CA LEU A 90 -14.03 5.88 -1.45
C LEU A 90 -15.48 5.57 -1.86
N THR A 91 -15.66 4.85 -2.97
CA THR A 91 -16.99 4.46 -3.46
C THR A 91 -17.70 3.52 -2.48
N ALA A 92 -16.98 2.58 -1.86
CA ALA A 92 -17.53 1.71 -0.83
C ALA A 92 -18.01 2.52 0.39
N PHE A 93 -17.20 3.45 0.91
CA PHE A 93 -17.61 4.29 2.04
C PHE A 93 -18.78 5.21 1.72
N GLN A 94 -18.81 5.81 0.52
CA GLN A 94 -19.95 6.61 0.07
C GLN A 94 -21.24 5.77 0.00
N ARG A 95 -21.16 4.52 -0.49
CA ARG A 95 -22.29 3.58 -0.51
C ARG A 95 -22.79 3.27 0.90
N PHE A 96 -21.90 2.99 1.84
CA PHE A 96 -22.27 2.73 3.24
C PHE A 96 -22.94 3.91 3.92
N ARG A 97 -22.51 5.15 3.62
CA ARG A 97 -23.12 6.38 4.16
C ARG A 97 -24.48 6.71 3.53
N LEU A 98 -24.75 6.23 2.31
CA LEU A 98 -26.04 6.42 1.62
C LEU A 98 -27.10 5.39 2.04
N LEU A 99 -26.70 4.25 2.60
CA LEU A 99 -27.58 3.16 3.06
C LEU A 99 -27.93 3.25 4.56
N ARG A 100 -27.43 4.26 5.26
CA ARG A 100 -27.78 4.64 6.64
C ARG A 100 -28.40 6.04 6.64
#